data_AF-A0A970T874-F1
#
_entry.id   AF-A0A970T874-F1
#
_cell.length_a   1.000
_cell.length_b   1.000
_cell.length_c   1.000
_cell.angle_alpha   90.00
_cell.angle_beta   90.00
_cell.angle_gamma   90.00
#
_symmetry.space_group_name_H-M   'P 1'
#
loop_
_entity.id
_entity.type
_entity.pdbx_description
1 polymer ?
#
loop_
_entity_poly.entity_id
_entity_poly.type
_entity_poly.pdbx_seq_one_letter_code
_entity_poly.pdbx_strand_id
1 'polypeptide(L)' 'VVHYHNTPQSFAALLSKAKKYADSHPDQPKLITINAWNEWVEGSYLLPDMLYGFEYLEAVREVILEGKYDRY' A
#
# COMPACT_ATOMS: atom_id res chain seq x y z
N VAL A 1 -14.18 -0.85 -7.70
CA VAL A 1 -14.08 -1.79 -6.56
C VAL A 1 -13.66 -1.01 -5.31
N VAL A 2 -14.47 -1.07 -4.26
CA VAL A 2 -14.12 -0.60 -2.92
C VAL A 2 -13.52 -1.78 -2.16
N HIS A 3 -12.32 -1.62 -1.60
CA HIS A 3 -11.70 -2.64 -0.76
C HIS A 3 -12.06 -2.35 0.69
N TYR A 4 -12.80 -3.27 1.32
CA TYR A 4 -13.20 -3.18 2.71
C TYR A 4 -12.16 -3.89 3.60
N HIS A 5 -12.08 -3.47 4.86
CA HIS A 5 -11.18 -3.98 5.90
C HIS A 5 -9.71 -3.54 5.79
N ASN A 6 -9.07 -3.44 6.96
CA ASN A 6 -7.65 -3.16 7.10
C ASN A 6 -6.87 -4.46 6.97
N THR A 7 -6.60 -4.88 5.73
CA THR A 7 -5.80 -6.06 5.40
C THR A 7 -4.64 -5.66 4.47
N PRO A 8 -3.54 -6.43 4.47
CA PRO A 8 -2.42 -6.21 3.54
C PRO A 8 -2.86 -6.19 2.08
N GLN A 9 -3.84 -7.02 1.70
CA GLN A 9 -4.33 -7.13 0.32
C GLN A 9 -5.15 -5.91 -0.08
N SER A 10 -6.01 -5.39 0.81
CA SER A 10 -6.76 -4.16 0.58
C SER A 10 -5.82 -2.94 0.48
N PHE A 11 -4.81 -2.89 1.36
CA PHE A 11 -3.77 -1.87 1.33
C PHE A 11 -2.99 -1.89 0.01
N ALA A 12 -2.53 -3.05 -0.44
CA ALA A 12 -1.77 -3.19 -1.68
C ALA A 12 -2.57 -2.78 -2.92
N ALA A 13 -3.87 -3.07 -2.96
CA ALA A 13 -4.75 -2.63 -4.04
C ALA A 13 -4.89 -1.09 -4.07
N LEU A 14 -4.96 -0.44 -2.91
CA LEU A 14 -4.94 1.03 -2.83
C LEU A 14 -3.58 1.62 -3.23
N LEU A 15 -2.48 1.00 -2.79
CA LEU A 15 -1.13 1.42 -3.16
C LEU A 15 -0.89 1.27 -4.67
N SER A 16 -1.42 0.21 -5.30
CA SER A 16 -1.36 0.03 -6.75
C SER A 16 -2.08 1.15 -7.50
N LYS A 17 -3.24 1.59 -7.00
CA LYS A 17 -3.94 2.77 -7.56
C LYS A 17 -3.13 4.06 -7.40
N ALA A 18 -2.51 4.28 -6.24
CA ALA A 18 -1.63 5.43 -6.02
C ALA A 18 -0.42 5.41 -6.97
N LYS A 19 0.19 4.23 -7.17
CA LYS A 19 1.27 4.04 -8.14
C LYS A 19 0.83 4.34 -9.56
N LYS A 20 -0.30 3.79 -10.01
CA LYS A 20 -0.88 4.07 -11.34
C LYS A 20 -1.15 5.55 -11.54
N TYR A 21 -1.65 6.24 -10.51
CA TYR A 21 -1.84 7.69 -10.55
C TYR A 21 -0.50 8.40 -10.74
N ALA A 22 0.51 8.12 -9.90
CA ALA A 22 1.83 8.74 -10.03
C ALA A 22 2.51 8.44 -11.39
N ASP A 23 2.35 7.23 -11.93
CA ASP A 23 2.93 6.84 -13.21
C ASP A 23 2.23 7.47 -14.42
N SER A 24 0.94 7.83 -14.30
CA SER A 24 0.15 8.47 -15.37
C SER A 24 0.27 10.00 -15.42
N HIS A 25 1.01 10.61 -14.48
CA HIS A 25 1.24 12.06 -14.41
C HIS A 25 2.74 12.38 -14.55
N PRO A 26 3.32 12.28 -15.76
CA PRO A 26 4.76 12.39 -15.97
C PRO A 26 5.34 13.78 -15.67
N ASP A 27 4.49 14.83 -15.67
CA ASP A 27 4.88 16.20 -15.37
C ASP A 27 4.98 16.50 -13.86
N GLN A 28 4.74 15.50 -13.00
CA GLN A 28 4.81 15.63 -11.55
C GLN A 28 5.89 14.70 -10.97
N PRO A 29 6.56 15.09 -9.87
CA PRO A 29 7.43 14.18 -9.14
C PRO A 29 6.66 12.93 -8.69
N LYS A 30 7.25 11.75 -8.95
CA LYS A 30 6.67 10.48 -8.50
C LYS A 30 6.88 10.31 -7.00
N LEU A 31 5.93 10.82 -6.22
CA LEU A 31 5.93 10.74 -4.76
C LEU A 31 4.62 10.15 -4.26
N ILE A 32 4.72 9.18 -3.36
CA ILE A 32 3.58 8.59 -2.64
C ILE A 32 3.91 8.64 -1.16
N THR A 33 3.02 9.22 -0.36
CA THR A 33 3.10 9.23 1.10
C THR A 33 2.22 8.15 1.67
N ILE A 34 2.75 7.36 2.60
CA ILE A 34 2.00 6.30 3.30
C ILE A 34 1.84 6.73 4.76
N ASN A 35 0.59 6.78 5.22
CA ASN A 35 0.25 6.98 6.63
C ASN A 35 -0.06 5.62 7.27
N ALA A 36 0.56 5.20 8.36
CA ALA A 36 1.80 5.69 8.98
C ALA A 36 2.73 4.49 9.19
N TRP A 37 3.96 4.72 9.69
CA TRP A 37 4.76 3.61 10.18
C TRP A 37 4.08 2.90 11.36
N ASN A 38 3.60 3.64 12.36
CA ASN A 38 3.16 3.07 13.64
C ASN A 38 2.02 3.85 14.34
N GLU A 39 0.96 4.23 13.62
CA GLU A 39 -0.21 4.90 14.22
C GLU A 39 -1.26 3.87 14.67
N TRP A 40 -0.96 3.20 15.78
CA TRP A 40 -1.73 2.06 16.27
C TRP A 40 -3.15 2.42 16.73
N VAL A 41 -3.33 3.58 17.35
CA VAL A 41 -4.62 3.97 17.92
C VAL A 41 -5.65 4.23 16.83
N GLU A 42 -5.20 4.74 15.67
CA GLU A 42 -6.04 4.95 14.49
C GLU A 42 -6.06 3.73 13.54
N GLY A 43 -5.42 2.63 13.92
CA GLY A 43 -5.31 1.42 13.10
C GLY A 43 -4.49 1.61 11.82
N SER A 44 -3.73 2.69 11.69
CA SER A 44 -2.96 3.03 10.49
C SER A 44 -1.48 2.72 10.71
N TYR A 45 -1.08 1.46 10.53
CA TYR A 45 0.30 1.02 10.74
C TYR A 45 0.83 0.21 9.56
N LEU A 46 2.12 0.40 9.27
CA LEU A 46 2.92 -0.40 8.35
C LEU A 46 3.92 -1.29 9.12
N LEU A 47 4.20 -0.93 10.38
CA LEU A 47 5.07 -1.66 11.29
C LEU A 47 4.60 -3.12 11.40
N PRO A 48 5.51 -4.10 11.31
CA PRO A 48 5.15 -5.49 11.49
C PRO A 48 4.48 -5.77 12.82
N ASP A 49 3.48 -6.64 12.78
CA ASP A 49 2.65 -6.97 13.94
C ASP A 49 2.54 -8.48 14.14
N MET A 50 1.76 -8.90 15.13
CA MET A 50 1.58 -10.32 15.42
C MET A 50 0.52 -11.00 14.53
N LEU A 51 -0.32 -10.24 13.82
CA LEU A 51 -1.42 -10.77 13.02
C LEU A 51 -1.01 -11.03 11.56
N TYR A 52 -0.32 -10.07 10.96
CA TYR A 52 0.09 -10.03 9.57
C TYR A 52 1.61 -10.04 9.39
N GLY A 53 2.39 -9.90 10.48
CA GLY A 53 3.85 -9.94 10.38
C GLY A 53 4.36 -8.90 9.40
N PHE A 54 5.07 -9.34 8.36
CA PHE A 54 5.63 -8.46 7.34
C PHE A 54 4.70 -8.19 6.14
N GLU A 55 3.50 -8.76 6.09
CA GLU A 55 2.67 -8.76 4.87
C GLU A 55 2.38 -7.35 4.32
N TYR A 56 2.27 -6.32 5.17
CA TYR A 56 2.13 -4.94 4.71
C TYR A 56 3.39 -4.39 4.00
N LEU A 57 4.59 -4.74 4.50
CA LEU A 57 5.85 -4.37 3.87
C LEU A 57 6.10 -5.17 2.58
N GLU A 58 5.73 -6.44 2.59
CA GLU A 58 5.73 -7.30 1.40
C GLU A 58 4.82 -6.71 0.31
N ALA A 59 3.63 -6.26 0.67
CA ALA A 59 2.71 -5.55 -0.22
C ALA A 59 3.36 -4.29 -0.84
N VAL A 60 4.09 -3.49 -0.06
CA VAL A 60 4.84 -2.34 -0.59
C VAL A 60 5.87 -2.81 -1.64
N ARG A 61 6.67 -3.84 -1.32
CA ARG A 61 7.67 -4.38 -2.24
C ARG A 61 7.03 -4.87 -3.54
N GLU A 62 5.97 -5.66 -3.44
CA GLU A 62 5.28 -6.26 -4.58
C GLU A 62 4.65 -5.20 -5.50
N VAL A 63 4.07 -4.14 -4.94
CA VAL A 63 3.48 -3.05 -5.73
C VAL A 63 4.55 -2.17 -6.38
N ILE A 64 5.57 -1.75 -5.61
CA ILE A 64 6.50 -0.70 -6.04
C ILE A 64 7.63 -1.27 -6.90
N LEU A 65 8.20 -2.42 -6.55
CA LEU A 65 9.36 -2.99 -7.24
C LEU A 65 8.99 -4.04 -8.28
N GLU A 66 7.99 -4.87 -7.98
CA GLU A 66 7.71 -6.07 -8.78
C GLU A 66 6.53 -5.89 -9.74
N GLY A 67 5.72 -4.84 -9.54
CA GLY A 67 4.53 -4.58 -10.37
C GLY A 67 3.48 -5.69 -10.29
N LYS A 68 3.52 -6.55 -9.26
CA LYS A 68 2.72 -7.77 -9.16
C LYS A 68 1.27 -7.55 -8.72
N TYR A 69 0.89 -6.31 -8.41
CA TYR A 69 -0.40 -6.03 -7.80
C TYR A 69 -1.44 -5.48 -8.78
N ASP A 70 -2.34 -6.37 -9.18
CA ASP A 70 -3.73 -6.08 -9.52
C ASP A 70 -4.52 -7.35 -9.19
N ARG A 71 -5.41 -7.32 -8.19
CA ARG A 71 -6.30 -8.48 -7.96
C ARG A 71 -7.66 -8.33 -8.63
N TYR A 72 -8.04 -7.13 -9.08
CA TYR A 72 -9.04 -6.77 -10.10
C TYR A 72 -8.85 -5.31 -10.53
#